data_AF-A0AAE3AS39-F1
#
_entry.id   AF-A0AAE3AS39-F1
#
_cell.length_a   1.000
_cell.length_b   1.000
_cell.length_c   1.000
_cell.angle_alpha   90.00
_cell.angle_beta   90.00
_cell.angle_gamma   90.00
#
_symmetry.space_group_name_H-M   'P 1'
#
loop_
_entity.id
_entity.type
_entity.pdbx_description
1 polymer ?
#
loop_
_entity_poly.entity_id
_entity_poly.type
_entity_poly.pdbx_seq_one_letter_code
_entity_poly.pdbx_strand_id
1 'polypeptide(L)'
;MKRVSICALLTLMITLFAGTALQAWASEKAGYFDEMDGSVIVGWGWDSSSPNTAVPVHITVTRKEDGETVGNYTPTAGVYREDLEADGIGNGRHGFRISMDWNTLPDGTYEIRGWSGDEEFANTQTYIKGEKEEETAESGESSADIQASSATPGMKSLGYFRTTGYCPCRQCSEGWGRRTSTGTIATSGRTIAVDPRIIPYGSKVMIGGVIYTAEDRGGGVRGKHIDIFYDSHSQSKAHGVKQQEVFLLY
;
A
#
# COMPACT_ATOMS: atom_id res chain seq x y z
N MET A 1 -65.84 60.56 35.84
CA MET A 1 -66.85 59.59 35.38
C MET A 1 -66.40 58.99 34.06
N LYS A 2 -66.22 57.66 34.05
CA LYS A 2 -65.98 56.73 32.94
C LYS A 2 -65.78 57.30 31.52
N ARG A 3 -64.59 57.10 30.96
CA ARG A 3 -64.40 56.75 29.55
C ARG A 3 -63.31 55.68 29.42
N VAL A 4 -63.74 54.55 28.88
CA VAL A 4 -62.97 53.35 28.53
C VAL A 4 -62.24 53.58 27.22
N SER A 5 -60.96 53.19 27.15
CA SER A 5 -60.13 53.00 25.95
C SER A 5 -58.69 52.88 26.46
N ILE A 6 -57.86 51.85 26.21
CA ILE A 6 -57.46 51.25 24.93
C ILE A 6 -56.47 50.10 25.25
N CYS A 7 -56.28 49.22 24.27
CA CYS A 7 -55.16 48.29 24.09
C CYS A 7 -55.17 47.00 24.91
N ALA A 8 -56.04 46.11 24.44
CA ALA A 8 -55.74 44.70 24.35
C ALA A 8 -54.48 44.44 23.48
N LEU A 9 -53.81 43.33 23.80
CA LEU A 9 -53.12 42.44 22.85
C LEU A 9 -51.79 42.94 22.26
N LEU A 10 -50.67 42.39 22.75
CA LEU A 10 -50.07 41.13 22.25
C LEU A 10 -48.60 41.15 22.66
N THR A 11 -48.25 40.46 23.75
CA THR A 11 -46.85 40.17 24.06
C THR A 11 -46.34 39.23 22.98
N LEU A 12 -45.56 39.80 22.05
CA LEU A 12 -44.81 39.12 20.99
C LEU A 12 -43.86 38.10 21.64
N MET A 13 -44.33 36.87 21.83
CA MET A 13 -43.44 35.72 22.04
C MET A 13 -42.68 35.51 20.74
N ILE A 14 -41.45 36.02 20.70
CA ILE A 14 -40.46 35.65 19.69
C ILE A 14 -40.13 34.19 19.97
N THR A 15 -40.88 33.28 19.34
CA THR A 15 -40.49 31.89 19.21
C THR A 15 -39.24 31.87 18.34
N LEU A 16 -38.10 31.71 19.01
CA LEU A 16 -36.83 31.38 18.39
C LEU A 16 -36.98 29.97 17.79
N PHE A 17 -37.57 29.86 16.60
CA PHE A 17 -37.38 28.70 15.75
C PHE A 17 -35.93 28.75 15.30
N ALA A 18 -35.04 28.18 16.11
CA ALA A 18 -33.77 27.70 15.61
C ALA A 18 -34.11 26.72 14.50
N GLY A 19 -34.01 27.18 13.25
CA GLY A 19 -34.04 26.31 12.10
C GLY A 19 -32.94 25.30 12.31
N THR A 20 -33.31 24.09 12.73
CA THR A 20 -32.46 22.94 12.53
C THR A 20 -32.39 22.78 11.04
N ALA A 21 -31.35 23.35 10.44
CA ALA A 21 -30.89 22.92 9.14
C ALA A 21 -30.81 21.40 9.26
N LEU A 22 -31.67 20.70 8.52
CA LEU A 22 -31.44 19.29 8.22
C LEU A 22 -30.06 19.28 7.58
N GLN A 23 -29.04 18.99 8.37
CA GLN A 23 -27.74 18.62 7.85
C GLN A 23 -28.02 17.32 7.10
N ALA A 24 -28.25 17.45 5.81
CA ALA A 24 -28.14 16.32 4.90
C ALA A 24 -26.67 15.93 4.97
N TRP A 25 -26.39 14.80 5.62
CA TRP A 25 -25.09 14.16 5.56
C TRP A 25 -24.95 13.74 4.11
N ALA A 26 -24.26 14.55 3.32
CA ALA A 26 -23.89 14.17 1.97
C ALA A 26 -23.06 12.88 2.08
N SER A 27 -23.32 11.94 1.18
CA SER A 27 -22.42 10.81 0.98
C SER A 27 -21.06 11.37 0.58
N GLU A 28 -20.05 11.20 1.43
CA GLU A 28 -18.67 11.60 1.15
C GLU A 28 -17.96 10.36 0.62
N LYS A 29 -17.61 10.38 -0.68
CA LYS A 29 -16.92 9.28 -1.33
C LYS A 29 -15.44 9.59 -1.33
N ALA A 30 -14.75 9.17 -0.28
CA ALA A 30 -13.34 9.47 -0.15
C ALA A 30 -12.47 8.40 -0.81
N GLY A 31 -11.27 8.81 -1.22
CA GLY A 31 -10.21 7.88 -1.59
C GLY A 31 -8.87 8.59 -1.64
N TYR A 32 -7.82 7.79 -1.53
CA TYR A 32 -6.45 8.28 -1.41
C TYR A 32 -5.50 7.23 -1.94
N PHE A 33 -4.44 7.65 -2.63
CA PHE A 33 -3.31 6.78 -2.92
C PHE A 33 -2.33 6.77 -1.76
N ASP A 34 -1.98 5.60 -1.25
CA ASP A 34 -0.83 5.53 -0.36
C ASP A 34 0.47 5.68 -1.16
N GLU A 35 1.60 5.65 -0.47
CA GLU A 35 2.90 5.62 -1.11
C GLU A 35 2.99 4.43 -2.06
N MET A 36 3.37 4.70 -3.32
CA MET A 36 3.49 3.65 -4.32
C MET A 36 4.56 2.65 -3.88
N ASP A 37 4.15 1.40 -3.76
CA ASP A 37 5.06 0.37 -3.34
C ASP A 37 5.65 -0.28 -4.61
N GLY A 38 6.72 0.35 -5.11
CA GLY A 38 7.41 -0.01 -6.34
C GLY A 38 6.50 -0.05 -7.59
N SER A 39 6.09 -1.27 -7.97
CA SER A 39 5.21 -1.50 -9.13
C SER A 39 3.73 -1.54 -8.77
N VAL A 40 3.39 -1.38 -7.50
CA VAL A 40 2.02 -1.53 -7.01
C VAL A 40 1.47 -0.16 -6.66
N ILE A 41 0.43 0.25 -7.39
CA ILE A 41 -0.40 1.40 -7.01
C ILE A 41 -1.30 0.92 -5.89
N VAL A 42 -1.17 1.55 -4.73
CA VAL A 42 -1.90 1.22 -3.51
C VAL A 42 -2.69 2.42 -3.05
N GLY A 43 -3.77 2.17 -2.34
CA GLY A 43 -4.62 3.21 -1.80
C GLY A 43 -5.82 2.63 -1.10
N TRP A 44 -6.76 3.51 -0.79
CA TRP A 44 -8.06 3.15 -0.27
C TRP A 44 -9.17 3.93 -0.94
N GLY A 45 -10.36 3.36 -0.92
CA GLY A 45 -11.59 3.98 -1.39
C GLY A 45 -12.73 3.60 -0.48
N TRP A 46 -13.53 4.60 -0.11
CA TRP A 46 -14.61 4.47 0.84
C TRP A 46 -15.82 5.28 0.42
N ASP A 47 -17.00 4.85 0.88
CA ASP A 47 -18.27 5.55 0.69
C ASP A 47 -19.00 5.55 2.03
N SER A 48 -19.15 6.75 2.62
CA SER A 48 -19.78 6.91 3.92
C SER A 48 -21.26 6.53 3.95
N SER A 49 -21.94 6.45 2.79
CA SER A 49 -23.33 5.94 2.70
C SER A 49 -23.43 4.43 2.91
N SER A 50 -22.34 3.70 2.63
CA SER A 50 -22.24 2.26 2.76
C SER A 50 -20.96 1.88 3.51
N PRO A 51 -20.83 2.30 4.79
CA PRO A 51 -19.54 2.43 5.45
C PRO A 51 -18.78 1.12 5.63
N ASN A 52 -19.44 -0.04 5.61
CA ASN A 52 -18.80 -1.36 5.76
C ASN A 52 -18.72 -2.14 4.44
N THR A 53 -19.00 -1.49 3.31
CA THR A 53 -19.06 -2.11 1.99
C THR A 53 -17.84 -1.71 1.18
N ALA A 54 -17.15 -2.69 0.60
CA ALA A 54 -16.06 -2.45 -0.33
C ALA A 54 -16.59 -1.81 -1.62
N VAL A 55 -15.97 -0.72 -2.07
CA VAL A 55 -16.41 0.06 -3.25
C VAL A 55 -15.44 -0.09 -4.42
N PRO A 56 -15.92 -0.05 -5.67
CA PRO A 56 -15.03 0.06 -6.82
C PRO A 56 -14.37 1.45 -6.84
N VAL A 57 -13.08 1.49 -7.10
CA VAL A 57 -12.33 2.73 -7.36
C VAL A 57 -11.83 2.71 -8.79
N HIS A 58 -11.82 3.84 -9.47
CA HIS A 58 -11.26 3.98 -10.82
C HIS A 58 -9.85 4.54 -10.72
N ILE A 59 -8.88 3.98 -11.44
CA ILE A 59 -7.49 4.45 -11.46
C ILE A 59 -7.04 4.56 -12.90
N THR A 60 -6.49 5.71 -13.28
CA THR A 60 -5.84 5.92 -14.58
C THR A 60 -4.36 6.19 -14.40
N VAL A 61 -3.57 5.70 -15.35
CA VAL A 61 -2.15 5.96 -15.47
C VAL A 61 -1.91 6.59 -16.82
N THR A 62 -1.43 7.83 -16.84
CA THR A 62 -1.25 8.61 -18.05
C THR A 62 0.21 9.04 -18.17
N ARG A 63 0.82 8.80 -19.33
CA ARG A 63 2.15 9.29 -19.63
C ARG A 63 2.10 10.79 -19.89
N LYS A 64 2.91 11.58 -19.19
CA LYS A 64 2.86 13.05 -19.26
C LYS A 64 3.39 13.63 -20.57
N GLU A 65 4.22 12.88 -21.28
CA GLU A 65 4.92 13.35 -22.49
C GLU A 65 4.00 13.51 -23.69
N ASP A 66 3.09 12.55 -23.89
CA ASP A 66 2.16 12.49 -25.02
C ASP A 66 0.69 12.54 -24.57
N GLY A 67 0.42 12.41 -23.27
CA GLY A 67 -0.92 12.34 -22.71
C GLY A 67 -1.59 10.98 -22.90
N GLU A 68 -0.84 9.94 -23.28
CA GLU A 68 -1.38 8.61 -23.51
C GLU A 68 -1.75 7.92 -22.19
N THR A 69 -3.00 7.47 -22.06
CA THR A 69 -3.42 6.63 -20.94
C THR A 69 -2.94 5.20 -21.15
N VAL A 70 -1.90 4.82 -20.43
CA VAL A 70 -1.25 3.50 -20.49
C VAL A 70 -1.84 2.49 -19.50
N GLY A 71 -2.72 2.92 -18.59
CA GLY A 71 -3.42 2.05 -17.65
C GLY A 71 -4.78 2.61 -17.25
N ASN A 72 -5.79 1.75 -17.19
CA ASN A 72 -7.12 2.07 -16.69
C ASN A 72 -7.66 0.86 -15.91
N TYR A 73 -7.88 1.03 -14.62
CA TYR A 73 -8.19 -0.04 -13.68
C TYR A 73 -9.40 0.33 -12.83
N THR A 74 -10.22 -0.68 -12.51
CA THR A 74 -11.36 -0.52 -11.60
C THR A 74 -11.33 -1.59 -10.50
N PRO A 75 -10.35 -1.61 -9.58
CA PRO A 75 -10.33 -2.60 -8.51
C PRO A 75 -11.42 -2.32 -7.47
N THR A 76 -11.89 -3.38 -6.82
CA THR A 76 -12.75 -3.26 -5.63
C THR A 76 -11.87 -3.06 -4.39
N ALA A 77 -12.07 -1.97 -3.69
CA ALA A 77 -11.37 -1.60 -2.48
C ALA A 77 -11.88 -2.43 -1.29
N GLY A 78 -11.47 -3.70 -1.21
CA GLY A 78 -11.92 -4.67 -0.20
C GLY A 78 -10.80 -5.28 0.65
N VAL A 79 -9.56 -4.82 0.47
CA VAL A 79 -8.42 -5.27 1.27
C VAL A 79 -8.55 -4.69 2.68
N TYR A 80 -8.45 -5.57 3.68
CA TYR A 80 -8.49 -5.15 5.08
C TYR A 80 -7.20 -4.42 5.47
N ARG A 81 -7.37 -3.31 6.19
CA ARG A 81 -6.35 -2.43 6.71
C ARG A 81 -6.77 -1.97 8.10
N GLU A 82 -5.93 -2.26 9.09
CA GLU A 82 -6.16 -1.92 10.50
C GLU A 82 -6.17 -0.40 10.72
N ASP A 83 -5.32 0.34 9.99
CA ASP A 83 -5.24 1.79 10.05
C ASP A 83 -6.54 2.45 9.57
N LEU A 84 -7.16 1.92 8.51
CA LEU A 84 -8.47 2.42 8.05
C LEU A 84 -9.57 2.20 9.10
N GLU A 85 -9.59 1.05 9.77
CA GLU A 85 -10.54 0.80 10.86
C GLU A 85 -10.29 1.73 12.06
N ALA A 86 -9.02 1.95 12.41
CA ALA A 86 -8.63 2.85 13.50
C ALA A 86 -9.01 4.32 13.21
N ASP A 87 -8.92 4.74 11.95
CA ASP A 87 -9.29 6.08 11.48
C ASP A 87 -10.81 6.25 11.27
N GLY A 88 -11.61 5.22 11.59
CA GLY A 88 -13.07 5.25 11.47
C GLY A 88 -13.61 5.05 10.05
N ILE A 89 -12.75 4.60 9.13
CA ILE A 89 -13.11 4.22 7.76
C ILE A 89 -13.69 2.80 7.81
N GLY A 90 -14.96 2.71 8.18
CA GLY A 90 -15.74 1.48 8.09
C GLY A 90 -15.22 0.34 8.96
N ASN A 91 -15.14 -0.85 8.36
CA ASN A 91 -14.61 -2.07 8.98
C ASN A 91 -13.16 -2.36 8.55
N GLY A 92 -12.45 -1.34 8.05
CA GLY A 92 -11.10 -1.45 7.52
C GLY A 92 -10.97 -2.15 6.17
N ARG A 93 -12.04 -2.73 5.58
CA ARG A 93 -11.99 -3.41 4.27
C ARG A 93 -12.19 -2.44 3.12
N HIS A 94 -11.29 -1.45 3.04
CA HIS A 94 -11.41 -0.34 2.10
C HIS A 94 -10.11 -0.07 1.33
N GLY A 95 -9.11 -0.95 1.43
CA GLY A 95 -7.87 -0.85 0.66
C GLY A 95 -7.97 -1.48 -0.74
N PHE A 96 -7.21 -0.96 -1.70
CA PHE A 96 -7.00 -1.56 -3.02
C PHE A 96 -5.50 -1.64 -3.35
N ARG A 97 -5.17 -2.55 -4.27
CA ARG A 97 -3.79 -2.78 -4.73
C ARG A 97 -3.81 -3.16 -6.20
N ILE A 98 -3.11 -2.42 -7.06
CA ILE A 98 -2.99 -2.69 -8.50
C ILE A 98 -1.51 -2.89 -8.83
N SER A 99 -1.16 -4.03 -9.42
CA SER A 99 0.19 -4.24 -9.94
C SER A 99 0.31 -3.72 -11.37
N MET A 100 1.31 -2.89 -11.62
CA MET A 100 1.62 -2.26 -12.89
C MET A 100 3.01 -2.68 -13.36
N ASP A 101 3.12 -3.35 -14.51
CA ASP A 101 4.44 -3.69 -15.06
C ASP A 101 5.04 -2.51 -15.83
N TRP A 102 5.61 -1.57 -15.08
CA TRP A 102 6.28 -0.39 -15.62
C TRP A 102 7.36 -0.76 -16.64
N ASN A 103 7.98 -1.95 -16.57
CA ASN A 103 9.05 -2.36 -17.48
C ASN A 103 8.60 -2.45 -18.94
N THR A 104 7.30 -2.67 -19.17
CA THR A 104 6.71 -2.74 -20.51
C THR A 104 6.50 -1.38 -21.17
N LEU A 105 6.47 -0.31 -20.36
CA LEU A 105 6.21 1.04 -20.83
C LEU A 105 7.50 1.74 -21.28
N PRO A 106 7.47 2.76 -22.14
CA PRO A 106 8.69 3.53 -22.45
C PRO A 106 9.23 4.27 -21.20
N ASP A 107 10.48 4.72 -21.26
CA ASP A 107 10.99 5.65 -20.27
C ASP A 107 10.19 6.95 -20.33
N GLY A 108 9.98 7.57 -19.18
CA GLY A 108 9.22 8.80 -19.04
C GLY A 108 8.49 8.94 -17.71
N THR A 109 7.72 10.02 -17.62
CA THR A 109 6.95 10.35 -16.42
C THR A 109 5.49 9.95 -16.56
N TYR A 110 4.98 9.24 -15.56
CA TYR A 110 3.62 8.72 -15.50
C TYR A 110 2.87 9.36 -14.34
N GLU A 111 1.69 9.88 -14.61
CA GLU A 111 0.77 10.44 -13.63
C GLU A 111 -0.33 9.43 -13.32
N ILE A 112 -0.55 9.13 -12.05
CA ILE A 112 -1.55 8.19 -11.57
C ILE A 112 -2.65 8.96 -10.83
N ARG A 113 -3.87 8.89 -11.35
CA ARG A 113 -5.07 9.55 -10.82
C ARG A 113 -6.12 8.51 -10.47
N GLY A 114 -6.96 8.81 -9.49
CA GLY A 114 -7.94 7.85 -8.99
C GLY A 114 -9.23 8.51 -8.54
N TRP A 115 -10.33 7.75 -8.56
CA TRP A 115 -11.66 8.20 -8.18
C TRP A 115 -12.40 7.15 -7.36
N SER A 116 -13.15 7.60 -6.34
CA SER A 116 -14.14 6.79 -5.61
C SER A 116 -15.53 7.20 -6.12
N GLY A 117 -16.11 6.42 -7.02
CA GLY A 117 -17.30 6.87 -7.77
C GLY A 117 -17.00 8.08 -8.65
N ASP A 118 -17.63 9.23 -8.35
CA ASP A 118 -17.46 10.49 -9.10
C ASP A 118 -16.46 11.46 -8.44
N GLU A 119 -15.94 11.11 -7.26
CA GLU A 119 -15.05 11.96 -6.48
C GLU A 119 -13.59 11.57 -6.72
N GLU A 120 -12.75 12.53 -7.12
CA GLU A 120 -11.32 12.31 -7.35
C GLU A 120 -10.56 12.22 -6.03
N PHE A 121 -9.55 11.36 -5.99
CA PHE A 121 -8.67 11.24 -4.82
C PHE A 121 -7.96 12.56 -4.57
N ALA A 122 -7.79 12.89 -3.29
CA ALA A 122 -7.18 14.16 -2.90
C ALA A 122 -5.71 14.29 -3.32
N ASN A 123 -5.04 13.17 -3.64
CA ASN A 123 -3.67 13.12 -4.08
C ASN A 123 -3.51 12.42 -5.43
N THR A 124 -2.60 12.96 -6.24
CA THR A 124 -2.13 12.36 -7.49
C THR A 124 -0.74 11.78 -7.25
N GLN A 125 -0.46 10.57 -7.75
CA GLN A 125 0.86 9.95 -7.67
C GLN A 125 1.63 10.15 -8.98
N THR A 126 2.95 10.19 -8.92
CA THR A 126 3.81 10.28 -10.11
C THR A 126 4.88 9.20 -10.05
N TYR A 127 5.10 8.52 -11.18
CA TYR A 127 6.14 7.50 -11.34
C TYR A 127 7.08 7.89 -12.49
N ILE A 128 8.40 7.89 -12.23
CA ILE A 128 9.42 8.19 -13.24
C ILE A 128 10.12 6.88 -13.61
N LYS A 129 10.17 6.59 -14.92
CA LYS A 129 10.90 5.46 -15.47
C LYS A 129 12.07 5.95 -16.30
N GLY A 130 13.31 5.57 -15.96
CA GLY A 130 14.47 5.72 -16.85
C GLY A 130 15.55 6.74 -16.47
N GLU A 131 15.56 7.33 -15.28
CA GLU A 131 16.71 8.17 -14.87
C GLU A 131 17.90 7.32 -14.38
N LYS A 132 18.99 7.36 -15.16
CA LYS A 132 20.34 6.99 -14.73
C LYS A 132 20.85 8.06 -13.78
N GLU A 133 21.37 7.61 -12.64
CA GLU A 133 22.20 8.43 -11.74
C GLU A 133 23.32 9.12 -12.53
N GLU A 134 23.42 10.44 -12.42
CA GLU A 134 24.64 11.17 -12.70
C GLU A 134 25.03 11.93 -11.42
N GLU A 135 26.08 11.45 -10.75
CA GLU A 135 26.86 12.23 -9.78
C GLU A 135 27.45 13.45 -10.49
N THR A 136 27.25 14.65 -9.95
CA THR A 136 28.26 15.72 -10.00
C THR A 136 28.14 16.59 -8.76
N ALA A 137 29.30 16.83 -8.15
CA ALA A 137 29.50 17.47 -6.87
C ALA A 137 29.31 19.00 -6.86
N GLU A 138 28.95 19.47 -5.65
CA GLU A 138 29.21 20.78 -5.00
C GLU A 138 28.59 22.09 -5.54
N SER A 139 27.67 22.65 -4.74
CA SER A 139 27.84 23.86 -3.88
C SER A 139 26.69 24.88 -3.97
N GLY A 140 26.20 25.33 -2.80
CA GLY A 140 25.48 26.61 -2.63
C GLY A 140 24.03 26.56 -2.13
N GLU A 141 23.85 26.38 -0.81
CA GLU A 141 22.87 27.02 0.12
C GLU A 141 21.50 27.50 -0.41
N SER A 142 20.39 26.83 -0.02
CA SER A 142 19.41 27.23 1.04
C SER A 142 18.04 27.56 0.39
N SER A 143 16.86 27.05 0.78
CA SER A 143 16.35 26.70 2.12
C SER A 143 15.09 25.82 2.01
N ALA A 144 14.88 24.93 3.00
CA ALA A 144 13.62 24.51 3.68
C ALA A 144 12.38 24.15 2.82
N ASP A 145 11.69 23.00 2.95
CA ASP A 145 11.60 21.95 3.97
C ASP A 145 10.98 20.71 3.27
N ILE A 146 11.54 19.50 3.43
CA ILE A 146 10.76 18.26 3.45
C ILE A 146 11.43 17.30 4.44
N GLN A 147 10.77 17.09 5.59
CA GLN A 147 11.16 16.09 6.56
C GLN A 147 10.84 14.68 6.03
N ALA A 148 11.90 13.88 5.98
CA ALA A 148 12.00 12.44 6.16
C ALA A 148 10.68 11.66 6.31
N SER A 149 10.46 10.79 5.32
CA SER A 149 10.19 9.36 5.48
C SER A 149 10.21 8.87 6.93
N SER A 150 9.12 8.24 7.36
CA SER A 150 9.02 7.45 8.59
C SER A 150 9.94 6.23 8.52
N ALA A 151 11.25 6.45 8.67
CA ALA A 151 12.18 5.41 9.07
C ALA A 151 11.77 4.94 10.47
N THR A 152 11.07 3.81 10.55
CA THR A 152 10.94 3.09 11.81
C THR A 152 12.36 2.71 12.24
N PRO A 153 12.88 3.17 13.39
CA PRO A 153 14.23 2.84 13.82
C PRO A 153 14.43 1.32 13.83
N GLY A 154 15.40 0.83 13.06
CA GLY A 154 15.74 -0.60 12.96
C GLY A 154 15.15 -1.36 11.76
N MET A 155 14.45 -0.71 10.82
CA MET A 155 13.98 -1.36 9.59
C MET A 155 14.24 -0.49 8.34
N LYS A 156 14.74 -1.11 7.27
CA LYS A 156 14.94 -0.50 5.94
C LYS A 156 14.21 -1.29 4.88
N SER A 157 13.32 -0.66 4.12
CA SER A 157 12.71 -1.32 2.97
C SER A 157 13.77 -1.65 1.91
N LEU A 158 13.76 -2.89 1.43
CA LEU A 158 14.49 -3.35 0.24
C LEU A 158 13.58 -3.37 -1.01
N GLY A 159 12.32 -2.96 -0.84
CA GLY A 159 11.24 -3.01 -1.82
C GLY A 159 10.66 -4.43 -1.99
N TYR A 160 9.91 -4.62 -3.08
CA TYR A 160 9.25 -5.88 -3.39
C TYR A 160 10.18 -6.98 -3.89
N PHE A 161 10.00 -8.18 -3.34
CA PHE A 161 10.60 -9.40 -3.83
C PHE A 161 9.51 -10.36 -4.28
N ARG A 162 9.81 -11.10 -5.36
CA ARG A 162 9.03 -12.29 -5.69
C ARG A 162 9.31 -13.31 -4.60
N THR A 163 8.28 -13.77 -3.90
CA THR A 163 8.39 -14.84 -2.91
C THR A 163 7.81 -16.12 -3.47
N THR A 164 8.56 -17.20 -3.35
CA THR A 164 8.09 -18.56 -3.64
C THR A 164 8.25 -19.42 -2.38
N GLY A 165 7.76 -20.66 -2.45
CA GLY A 165 7.90 -21.62 -1.36
C GLY A 165 8.66 -22.85 -1.82
N TYR A 166 9.59 -23.31 -0.98
CA TYR A 166 10.27 -24.58 -1.14
C TYR A 166 10.15 -25.43 0.14
N CYS A 167 10.48 -26.70 0.03
CA CYS A 167 10.36 -27.66 1.12
C CYS A 167 11.47 -28.72 0.99
N PRO A 168 11.67 -29.59 1.98
CA PRO A 168 12.79 -30.54 1.97
C PRO A 168 12.58 -31.73 1.02
N CYS A 169 11.50 -31.78 0.24
CA CYS A 169 11.31 -32.86 -0.72
C CYS A 169 12.39 -32.80 -1.82
N ARG A 170 12.68 -33.94 -2.45
CA ARG A 170 13.71 -34.03 -3.48
C ARG A 170 13.47 -33.12 -4.69
N GLN A 171 12.20 -32.83 -5.02
CA GLN A 171 11.85 -31.97 -6.16
C GLN A 171 12.11 -30.48 -5.90
N CYS A 172 11.86 -30.01 -4.67
CA CYS A 172 12.07 -28.61 -4.31
C CYS A 172 13.52 -28.32 -3.89
N SER A 173 14.17 -29.28 -3.23
CA SER A 173 15.53 -29.11 -2.67
C SER A 173 16.62 -29.78 -3.50
N GLU A 174 16.33 -30.34 -4.66
CA GLU A 174 17.28 -31.13 -5.48
C GLU A 174 17.98 -32.27 -4.71
N GLY A 175 17.37 -32.75 -3.62
CA GLY A 175 17.91 -33.80 -2.74
C GLY A 175 18.75 -33.29 -1.56
N TRP A 176 18.92 -31.98 -1.40
CA TRP A 176 19.59 -31.38 -0.24
C TRP A 176 18.78 -31.44 1.05
N GLY A 177 17.46 -31.65 0.96
CA GLY A 177 16.58 -31.76 2.11
C GLY A 177 16.50 -30.43 2.85
N ARG A 178 16.94 -30.42 4.12
CA ARG A 178 16.95 -29.22 4.98
C ARG A 178 18.32 -28.55 5.06
N ARG A 179 19.33 -29.03 4.34
CA ARG A 179 20.70 -28.50 4.43
C ARG A 179 20.76 -27.17 3.69
N THR A 180 20.99 -26.09 4.43
CA THR A 180 21.12 -24.74 3.84
C THR A 180 22.55 -24.47 3.39
N SER A 181 22.71 -23.46 2.54
CA SER A 181 24.00 -22.99 2.05
C SER A 181 24.97 -22.53 3.14
N THR A 182 24.47 -22.02 4.27
CA THR A 182 25.27 -21.60 5.43
C THR A 182 25.58 -22.76 6.39
N GLY A 183 25.03 -23.95 6.13
CA GLY A 183 25.24 -25.15 6.95
C GLY A 183 24.24 -25.31 8.10
N THR A 184 23.22 -24.46 8.19
CA THR A 184 22.13 -24.60 9.16
C THR A 184 21.06 -25.58 8.68
N ILE A 185 20.15 -25.95 9.59
CA ILE A 185 18.97 -26.76 9.27
C ILE A 185 17.79 -25.85 9.00
N ALA A 186 17.24 -25.91 7.78
CA ALA A 186 16.10 -25.11 7.37
C ALA A 186 14.88 -25.36 8.27
N THR A 187 14.26 -24.27 8.74
CA THR A 187 13.09 -24.28 9.63
C THR A 187 11.99 -23.39 9.08
N SER A 188 10.74 -23.87 9.07
CA SER A 188 9.59 -23.10 8.62
C SER A 188 9.37 -21.88 9.51
N GLY A 189 8.96 -20.75 8.93
CA GLY A 189 8.81 -19.47 9.65
C GLY A 189 10.13 -18.81 10.06
N ARG A 190 11.28 -19.33 9.56
CA ARG A 190 12.61 -18.81 9.91
C ARG A 190 13.52 -18.73 8.69
N THR A 191 13.69 -19.82 7.96
CA THR A 191 14.71 -19.92 6.90
C THR A 191 14.19 -19.42 5.56
N ILE A 192 14.98 -18.57 4.90
CA ILE A 192 14.76 -18.18 3.51
C ILE A 192 16.01 -18.40 2.66
N ALA A 193 15.80 -18.73 1.38
CA ALA A 193 16.81 -18.67 0.36
C ALA A 193 16.79 -17.31 -0.33
N VAL A 194 17.96 -16.70 -0.56
CA VAL A 194 18.10 -15.34 -1.09
C VAL A 194 19.25 -15.23 -2.10
N ASP A 195 19.36 -14.07 -2.75
CA ASP A 195 20.60 -13.62 -3.40
C ASP A 195 21.49 -12.87 -2.38
N PRO A 196 22.65 -13.43 -1.98
CA PRO A 196 23.49 -12.84 -0.93
C PRO A 196 24.08 -11.47 -1.26
N ARG A 197 24.06 -11.08 -2.55
CA ARG A 197 24.53 -9.77 -3.00
C ARG A 197 23.54 -8.65 -2.66
N ILE A 198 22.28 -9.00 -2.44
CA ILE A 198 21.20 -8.07 -2.08
C ILE A 198 20.84 -8.24 -0.61
N ILE A 199 20.70 -9.47 -0.14
CA ILE A 199 20.42 -9.80 1.27
C ILE A 199 21.55 -10.70 1.77
N PRO A 200 22.57 -10.16 2.45
CA PRO A 200 23.67 -10.96 2.98
C PRO A 200 23.19 -12.07 3.92
N TYR A 201 23.94 -13.18 3.98
CA TYR A 201 23.61 -14.24 4.92
C TYR A 201 23.65 -13.75 6.37
N GLY A 202 22.75 -14.28 7.20
CA GLY A 202 22.57 -13.88 8.59
C GLY A 202 21.65 -12.66 8.76
N SER A 203 21.39 -11.89 7.70
CA SER A 203 20.42 -10.80 7.73
C SER A 203 19.03 -11.30 8.14
N LYS A 204 18.35 -10.49 8.95
CA LYS A 204 16.94 -10.70 9.29
C LYS A 204 16.10 -9.81 8.40
N VAL A 205 15.06 -10.39 7.81
CA VAL A 205 14.11 -9.64 6.97
C VAL A 205 12.68 -9.90 7.40
N MET A 206 11.84 -8.86 7.35
CA MET A 206 10.40 -8.99 7.57
C MET A 206 9.68 -9.09 6.23
N ILE A 207 8.84 -10.10 6.09
CA ILE A 207 8.04 -10.36 4.89
C ILE A 207 6.61 -10.67 5.34
N GLY A 208 5.65 -9.81 5.02
CA GLY A 208 4.23 -10.01 5.41
C GLY A 208 4.03 -10.21 6.92
N GLY A 209 4.77 -9.47 7.76
CA GLY A 209 4.68 -9.52 9.22
C GLY A 209 5.47 -10.65 9.89
N VAL A 210 6.17 -11.51 9.14
CA VAL A 210 7.00 -12.60 9.70
C VAL A 210 8.48 -12.29 9.48
N ILE A 211 9.29 -12.49 10.52
CA ILE A 211 10.74 -12.28 10.48
C ILE A 211 11.44 -13.58 10.08
N TYR A 212 12.18 -13.52 8.98
CA TYR A 212 13.00 -14.60 8.45
C TYR A 212 14.49 -14.27 8.57
N THR A 213 15.34 -15.28 8.42
CA THR A 213 16.80 -15.19 8.40
C THR A 213 17.32 -15.74 7.08
N ALA A 214 18.17 -14.95 6.41
CA ALA A 214 18.85 -15.34 5.18
C ALA A 214 19.92 -16.40 5.46
N GLU A 215 19.65 -17.65 5.10
CA GLU A 215 20.55 -18.77 5.41
C GLU A 215 20.79 -19.68 4.21
N ASP A 216 19.96 -19.59 3.18
CA ASP A 216 20.02 -20.52 2.07
C ASP A 216 20.17 -19.82 0.71
N ARG A 217 20.47 -20.63 -0.30
CA ARG A 217 20.45 -20.24 -1.72
C ARG A 217 19.76 -21.33 -2.53
N GLY A 218 19.00 -20.93 -3.53
CA GLY A 218 18.46 -21.84 -4.54
C GLY A 218 19.07 -21.57 -5.91
N GLY A 219 19.11 -22.57 -6.79
CA GLY A 219 19.65 -22.41 -8.15
C GLY A 219 18.97 -21.29 -8.95
N GLY A 220 17.67 -21.09 -8.72
CA GLY A 220 16.83 -20.05 -9.34
C GLY A 220 16.58 -18.80 -8.48
N VAL A 221 17.18 -18.70 -7.29
CA VAL A 221 16.99 -17.57 -6.37
C VAL A 221 18.08 -16.54 -6.64
N ARG A 222 17.76 -15.53 -7.45
CA ARG A 222 18.68 -14.46 -7.88
C ARG A 222 17.93 -13.12 -7.94
N GLY A 223 18.64 -12.02 -7.66
CA GLY A 223 18.04 -10.70 -7.65
C GLY A 223 16.96 -10.57 -6.58
N LYS A 224 15.87 -9.86 -6.91
CA LYS A 224 14.71 -9.66 -6.01
C LYS A 224 13.79 -10.90 -5.97
N HIS A 225 14.35 -12.06 -5.66
CA HIS A 225 13.65 -13.33 -5.47
C HIS A 225 14.03 -13.91 -4.10
N ILE A 226 13.03 -14.30 -3.31
CA ILE A 226 13.18 -15.02 -2.04
C ILE A 226 12.40 -16.32 -2.14
N ASP A 227 12.98 -17.42 -1.69
CA ASP A 227 12.27 -18.70 -1.54
C ASP A 227 12.10 -18.99 -0.05
N ILE A 228 10.86 -19.14 0.40
CA ILE A 228 10.51 -19.32 1.82
C ILE A 228 10.45 -20.82 2.11
N PHE A 229 11.17 -21.26 3.14
CA PHE A 229 11.16 -22.65 3.53
C PHE A 229 9.86 -23.02 4.26
N TYR A 230 9.26 -24.13 3.85
CA TYR A 230 8.13 -24.79 4.51
C TYR A 230 8.45 -26.24 4.86
N ASP A 231 7.81 -26.76 5.90
CA ASP A 231 8.04 -28.14 6.34
C ASP A 231 7.45 -29.18 5.38
N SER A 232 6.48 -28.79 4.54
CA SER A 232 5.79 -29.68 3.62
C SER A 232 5.58 -29.07 2.23
N HIS A 233 5.49 -29.95 1.23
CA HIS A 233 5.26 -29.55 -0.16
C HIS A 233 3.86 -28.94 -0.38
N SER A 234 2.86 -29.38 0.39
CA SER A 234 1.53 -28.79 0.34
C SER A 234 1.53 -27.35 0.85
N GLN A 235 2.25 -27.05 1.93
CA GLN A 235 2.41 -25.68 2.44
C GLN A 235 3.17 -24.79 1.46
N SER A 236 4.27 -25.29 0.88
CA SER A 236 5.03 -24.52 -0.11
C SER A 236 4.19 -24.21 -1.36
N LYS A 237 3.38 -25.18 -1.82
CA LYS A 237 2.45 -24.98 -2.94
C LYS A 237 1.30 -24.03 -2.58
N ALA A 238 0.79 -24.10 -1.35
CA ALA A 238 -0.26 -23.20 -0.86
C ALA A 238 0.23 -21.75 -0.72
N HIS A 239 1.51 -21.55 -0.44
CA HIS A 239 2.12 -20.22 -0.53
C HIS A 239 2.08 -19.68 -1.96
N GLY A 240 2.39 -20.52 -2.94
CA GLY A 240 2.38 -20.14 -4.35
C GLY A 240 3.47 -19.11 -4.68
N VAL A 241 3.21 -18.27 -5.68
CA VAL A 241 4.09 -17.15 -6.04
C VAL A 241 3.41 -15.86 -5.61
N LYS A 242 4.09 -15.05 -4.81
CA LYS A 242 3.59 -13.74 -4.37
C LYS A 242 4.62 -12.65 -4.66
N GLN A 243 4.16 -11.41 -4.70
CA GLN A 243 5.03 -10.23 -4.60
C GLN A 243 4.82 -9.64 -3.20
N GLN A 244 5.88 -9.56 -2.41
CA GLN A 244 5.82 -9.07 -1.02
C GLN A 244 6.93 -8.08 -0.75
N GLU A 245 6.62 -7.02 -0.01
CA GLU A 245 7.63 -6.07 0.45
C GLU A 245 8.53 -6.75 1.48
N VAL A 246 9.82 -6.41 1.44
CA VAL A 246 10.86 -6.98 2.29
C VAL A 246 11.56 -5.85 3.03
N PHE A 247 11.51 -5.89 4.35
CA PHE A 247 12.25 -4.97 5.20
C PHE A 247 13.48 -5.65 5.77
N LEU A 248 14.65 -5.07 5.61
CA LEU A 248 15.88 -5.47 6.27
C LEU A 248 15.91 -4.90 7.69
N LEU A 249 16.17 -5.74 8.68
CA LEU A 249 16.29 -5.34 10.07
C LEU A 249 17.76 -5.09 10.42
N TYR A 250 18.03 -4.00 11.15
CA TYR A 250 19.37 -3.60 11.62
C TYR A 250 19.40 -3.42 13.13
#